data_AF-A0A956AYH5-F1
#
_entry.id   AF-A0A956AYH5-F1
#
_cell.length_a   1.000
_cell.length_b   1.000
_cell.length_c   1.000
_cell.angle_alpha   90.00
_cell.angle_beta   90.00
_cell.angle_gamma   90.00
#
_symmetry.space_group_name_H-M   'P 1'
#
loop_
_entity.id
_entity.type
_entity.pdbx_description
1 polymer ?
#
loop_
_entity_poly.entity_id
_entity_poly.type
_entity_poly.pdbx_seq_one_letter_code
_entity_poly.pdbx_strand_id
1 'polypeptide(L)'
;YDEQVRVPLVIKAPGVAARTVETAVSLLDVTPTVVDLLGLQAVPALDGRSLVDALDGAALAPRPVLTRSSRSGYRYAVVDGPWKLMIDFTRRAMALYRLDEDPAERVNRIEDAPEMRARLACLLQAAGVTP
;
A
#
# COMPACT_ATOMS: atom_id res chain seq x y z
N TYR A 1 0.14 5.79 10.80
CA TYR A 1 -0.71 4.69 11.29
C TYR A 1 -1.84 4.45 10.32
N ASP A 2 -2.45 3.27 10.36
CA ASP A 2 -3.44 2.80 9.38
C ASP A 2 -4.65 3.71 9.30
N GLU A 3 -5.11 4.21 10.45
CA GLU A 3 -6.17 5.24 10.58
C GLU A 3 -5.95 6.53 9.78
N GLN A 4 -4.71 6.82 9.35
CA GLN A 4 -4.40 8.02 8.56
C GLN A 4 -4.33 7.76 7.06
N VAL A 5 -4.12 6.50 6.64
CA VAL A 5 -3.73 6.15 5.27
C VAL A 5 -4.68 5.15 4.62
N ARG A 6 -5.37 4.33 5.42
CA ARG A 6 -6.40 3.42 4.95
C ARG A 6 -7.72 4.17 4.85
N VAL A 7 -8.15 4.41 3.62
CA VAL A 7 -9.41 5.10 3.29
C VAL A 7 -10.35 4.16 2.54
N PRO A 8 -11.68 4.36 2.65
CA PRO A 8 -12.62 3.58 1.85
C PRO A 8 -12.46 3.92 0.36
N LEU A 9 -12.40 2.90 -0.49
CA LEU A 9 -12.50 3.00 -1.94
C LEU A 9 -13.67 2.14 -2.41
N VAL A 10 -14.64 2.77 -3.09
CA VAL A 10 -15.78 2.08 -3.69
C VAL A 10 -15.82 2.45 -5.17
N ILE A 11 -15.79 1.44 -6.04
CA ILE A 11 -15.89 1.61 -7.49
C ILE A 11 -17.23 1.03 -7.94
N LYS A 12 -18.02 1.82 -8.66
CA LYS A 12 -19.29 1.41 -9.26
C LYS A 12 -19.26 1.70 -10.75
N ALA A 13 -19.38 0.66 -11.56
CA ALA A 13 -19.41 0.75 -13.02
C ALA A 13 -20.51 -0.16 -13.59
N PRO A 14 -21.05 0.12 -14.80
CA PRO A 14 -22.01 -0.74 -15.46
C PRO A 14 -21.45 -2.16 -15.66
N GLY A 15 -22.24 -3.19 -15.36
CA GLY A 15 -21.85 -4.60 -15.56
C GLY A 15 -20.95 -5.19 -14.47
N VAL A 16 -20.40 -4.37 -13.56
CA VAL A 16 -19.54 -4.86 -12.46
C VAL A 16 -20.40 -5.39 -11.31
N ALA A 17 -20.18 -6.64 -10.93
CA ALA A 17 -20.85 -7.26 -9.79
C ALA A 17 -20.28 -6.75 -8.46
N ALA A 18 -21.13 -6.70 -7.42
CA ALA A 18 -20.70 -6.32 -6.08
C ALA A 18 -19.69 -7.34 -5.52
N ARG A 19 -18.54 -6.85 -5.05
CA ARG A 19 -17.51 -7.68 -4.41
C ARG A 19 -16.58 -6.88 -3.53
N THR A 20 -15.86 -7.60 -2.67
CA THR A 20 -14.78 -7.07 -1.84
C THR A 20 -13.44 -7.56 -2.38
N VAL A 21 -12.47 -6.65 -2.50
CA VAL A 21 -11.09 -6.98 -2.83
C VAL A 21 -10.23 -6.65 -1.61
N GLU A 22 -9.71 -7.69 -0.97
CA GLU A 22 -8.89 -7.56 0.26
C GLU A 22 -7.43 -7.22 -0.04
N THR A 23 -6.95 -7.45 -1.27
CA THR A 23 -5.59 -7.12 -1.67
C THR A 23 -5.35 -5.62 -1.53
N ALA A 24 -4.25 -5.25 -0.87
CA ALA A 24 -3.87 -3.85 -0.72
C ALA A 24 -3.72 -3.16 -2.08
N VAL A 25 -4.31 -1.97 -2.18
CA VAL A 25 -4.25 -1.06 -3.34
C VAL A 25 -3.85 0.33 -2.87
N SER A 26 -3.48 1.19 -3.83
CA SER A 26 -3.09 2.57 -3.59
C SER A 26 -4.04 3.54 -4.29
N LEU A 27 -4.15 4.77 -3.80
CA LEU A 27 -4.81 5.85 -4.54
C LEU A 27 -4.19 6.09 -5.92
N LEU A 28 -2.91 5.72 -6.10
CA LEU A 28 -2.22 5.77 -7.40
C LEU A 28 -2.84 4.82 -8.43
N ASP A 29 -3.55 3.77 -7.98
CA ASP A 29 -4.24 2.81 -8.86
C ASP A 29 -5.53 3.39 -9.46
N VAL A 30 -6.07 4.48 -8.90
CA VAL A 30 -7.33 5.07 -9.37
C VAL A 30 -7.18 5.62 -10.79
N THR A 31 -6.13 6.40 -11.05
CA THR A 31 -5.88 6.99 -12.37
C THR A 31 -5.80 5.95 -13.50
N PRO A 32 -4.92 4.92 -13.44
CA PRO A 32 -4.87 3.90 -14.48
C PRO A 32 -6.18 3.10 -14.60
N THR A 33 -6.90 2.86 -13.49
CA THR A 33 -8.21 2.18 -13.53
C THR A 33 -9.25 2.99 -14.30
N VAL A 34 -9.32 4.31 -14.08
CA VAL A 34 -10.26 5.18 -14.81
C VAL A 34 -9.91 5.27 -16.29
N VAL A 35 -8.62 5.38 -16.63
CA VAL A 35 -8.15 5.38 -18.02
C VAL A 35 -8.58 4.10 -18.74
N ASP A 36 -8.40 2.95 -18.09
CA ASP A 36 -8.74 1.63 -18.62
C ASP A 36 -10.26 1.43 -18.78
N LEU A 37 -11.06 1.80 -17.76
CA LEU A 37 -12.52 1.77 -17.82
C LEU A 37 -13.12 2.64 -18.94
N LEU A 38 -12.43 3.73 -19.31
CA LEU A 38 -12.84 4.63 -20.39
C LEU A 38 -12.32 4.20 -21.77
N GLY A 39 -11.52 3.13 -21.85
CA GLY A 39 -10.90 2.68 -23.11
C GLY A 39 -9.92 3.71 -23.70
N LEU A 40 -9.31 4.54 -22.85
CA LEU A 40 -8.35 5.56 -23.27
C LEU A 40 -6.96 4.95 -23.47
N GLN A 41 -6.11 5.66 -24.19
CA GLN A 41 -4.71 5.27 -24.35
C GLN A 41 -3.99 5.27 -22.99
N ALA A 42 -3.15 4.25 -22.78
CA ALA A 42 -2.36 4.13 -21.56
C ALA A 42 -1.47 5.37 -21.37
N VAL A 43 -1.49 5.92 -20.16
CA VAL A 43 -0.59 7.02 -19.79
C VAL A 43 0.75 6.41 -19.38
N PRO A 44 1.87 6.74 -20.05
CA PRO A 44 3.17 6.21 -19.69
C PRO A 44 3.60 6.71 -18.30
N ALA A 45 4.41 5.89 -17.61
CA ALA A 45 5.03 6.23 -16.32
C ALA A 45 4.07 6.51 -15.15
N LEU A 46 2.92 5.82 -15.10
CA LEU A 46 2.10 5.77 -13.89
C LEU A 46 2.67 4.74 -12.90
N ASP A 47 2.78 5.11 -11.63
CA ASP A 47 3.22 4.22 -10.54
C ASP A 47 2.13 3.23 -10.07
N GLY A 48 0.88 3.50 -10.45
CA GLY A 48 -0.27 2.64 -10.15
C GLY A 48 -0.50 1.56 -11.19
N ARG A 49 -1.39 0.63 -10.88
CA ARG A 49 -1.93 -0.38 -11.80
C ARG A 49 -3.43 -0.21 -11.97
N SER A 50 -3.95 -0.62 -13.13
CA SER A 50 -5.40 -0.77 -13.29
C SER A 50 -5.94 -1.83 -12.32
N LEU A 51 -7.14 -1.57 -11.79
CA LEU A 51 -7.89 -2.50 -10.95
C LEU A 51 -9.03 -3.19 -11.74
N VAL A 52 -9.14 -2.97 -13.04
CA VAL A 52 -10.24 -3.52 -13.88
C VAL A 52 -10.34 -5.04 -13.77
N ASP A 53 -9.21 -5.76 -13.85
CA ASP A 53 -9.19 -7.21 -13.66
C ASP A 53 -9.81 -7.64 -12.31
N ALA A 54 -9.59 -6.82 -11.26
CA ALA A 54 -10.16 -7.06 -9.94
C ALA A 54 -11.66 -6.77 -9.88
N LEU A 55 -12.18 -5.91 -10.75
CA LEU A 55 -13.62 -5.67 -10.89
C LEU A 55 -14.31 -6.89 -11.51
N ASP A 56 -13.64 -7.59 -12.43
CA ASP A 56 -14.21 -8.71 -13.20
C ASP A 56 -14.12 -10.08 -12.52
N GLY A 57 -13.30 -10.24 -11.49
CA GLY A 57 -13.17 -11.55 -10.86
C GLY A 57 -11.77 -11.88 -10.39
N ALA A 58 -10.78 -11.38 -11.11
CA ALA A 58 -9.41 -11.86 -11.02
C ALA A 58 -8.75 -11.47 -9.69
N ALA A 59 -7.82 -12.32 -9.26
CA ALA A 59 -6.96 -12.02 -8.14
C ALA A 59 -5.92 -10.98 -8.57
N LEU A 60 -5.79 -9.92 -7.78
CA LEU A 60 -4.69 -8.98 -7.94
C LEU A 60 -3.41 -9.58 -7.39
N ALA A 61 -2.34 -9.58 -8.18
CA ALA A 61 -1.01 -9.91 -7.67
C ALA A 61 -0.66 -9.02 -6.47
N PRO A 62 -0.16 -9.54 -5.34
CA PRO A 62 0.28 -8.71 -4.24
C PRO A 62 1.46 -7.84 -4.68
N ARG A 63 1.46 -6.58 -4.25
CA ARG A 63 2.59 -5.67 -4.46
C ARG A 63 2.79 -4.78 -3.24
N PRO A 64 4.02 -4.30 -2.99
CA PRO A 64 4.26 -3.31 -1.97
C PRO A 64 3.48 -2.01 -2.24
N VAL A 65 2.86 -1.47 -1.20
CA VAL A 65 2.21 -0.16 -1.20
C VAL A 65 2.99 0.77 -0.28
N LEU A 66 3.48 1.88 -0.84
CA LEU A 66 4.26 2.87 -0.11
C LEU A 66 3.41 4.08 0.24
N THR A 67 3.67 4.66 1.40
CA THR A 67 3.06 5.91 1.83
C THR A 67 4.12 6.83 2.42
N ARG A 68 3.98 8.13 2.12
CA ARG A 68 4.83 9.19 2.67
C ARG A 68 3.93 10.25 3.31
N SER A 69 4.30 10.69 4.49
CA SER A 69 3.69 11.85 5.16
C SER A 69 4.77 12.83 5.60
N SER A 70 4.53 14.12 5.36
CA SER A 70 5.40 15.23 5.79
C SER A 70 4.75 16.10 6.88
N ARG A 71 3.49 15.84 7.23
CA ARG A 71 2.66 16.73 8.07
C ARG A 71 3.13 16.83 9.53
N SER A 72 3.98 15.92 9.99
CA SER A 72 4.49 15.90 11.38
C SER A 72 5.91 15.35 11.43
N GLY A 73 6.72 15.69 10.43
CA GLY A 73 8.01 15.05 10.15
C GLY A 73 7.94 14.15 8.92
N TYR A 74 9.11 13.67 8.48
CA TYR A 74 9.20 12.71 7.37
C TYR A 74 8.92 11.30 7.90
N ARG A 75 7.72 10.81 7.59
CA ARG A 75 7.32 9.42 7.86
C ARG A 75 7.11 8.67 6.58
N TYR A 76 7.65 7.47 6.54
CA TYR A 76 7.48 6.53 5.45
C TYR A 76 6.90 5.23 5.98
N ALA A 77 6.01 4.63 5.20
CA ALA A 77 5.49 3.31 5.47
C ALA A 77 5.51 2.49 4.18
N VAL A 78 5.77 1.19 4.32
CA VAL A 78 5.57 0.21 3.26
C VAL A 78 4.72 -0.92 3.81
N VAL A 79 3.73 -1.34 3.03
CA VAL A 79 2.90 -2.52 3.29
C VAL A 79 3.19 -3.56 2.22
N ASP A 80 3.58 -4.77 2.61
CA ASP A 80 3.77 -5.93 1.72
C ASP A 80 3.10 -7.15 2.37
N GLY A 81 2.00 -7.62 1.77
CA GLY A 81 1.15 -8.64 2.38
C GLY A 81 0.61 -8.20 3.75
N PRO A 82 0.72 -9.02 4.81
CA PRO A 82 0.25 -8.67 6.15
C PRO A 82 1.22 -7.76 6.91
N TRP A 83 2.41 -7.46 6.35
CA TRP A 83 3.45 -6.74 7.09
C TRP A 83 3.48 -5.27 6.72
N LYS A 84 3.70 -4.44 7.74
CA LYS A 84 3.88 -3.00 7.59
C LYS A 84 5.10 -2.52 8.35
N LEU A 85 6.04 -1.91 7.64
CA LEU A 85 7.17 -1.21 8.23
C LEU A 85 6.91 0.29 8.19
N MET A 86 7.10 0.96 9.32
CA MET A 86 7.08 2.42 9.43
C MET A 86 8.43 2.94 9.90
N ILE A 87 8.87 4.03 9.28
CA ILE A 87 10.07 4.78 9.65
C ILE A 87 9.65 6.22 9.96
N ASP A 88 9.97 6.69 11.17
CA ASP A 88 9.84 8.08 11.58
C ASP A 88 11.24 8.69 11.70
N PHE A 89 11.62 9.49 10.70
CA PHE A 89 12.93 10.15 10.65
C PHE A 89 13.09 11.22 11.72
N THR A 90 11.99 11.87 12.11
CA THR A 90 12.01 12.91 13.12
C THR A 90 12.28 12.34 14.50
N ARG A 91 11.72 11.16 14.80
CA ARG A 91 11.94 10.45 16.07
C ARG A 91 13.07 9.43 16.02
N ARG A 92 13.69 9.21 14.85
CA ARG A 92 14.68 8.14 14.59
C ARG A 92 14.17 6.78 15.07
N ALA A 93 12.91 6.50 14.79
CA ALA A 93 12.22 5.31 15.26
C ALA A 93 11.74 4.47 14.08
N MET A 94 11.81 3.15 14.24
CA MET A 94 11.24 2.18 13.32
C MET A 94 10.25 1.30 14.05
N ALA A 95 9.17 0.95 13.37
CA ALA A 95 8.17 0.03 13.90
C ALA A 95 7.71 -0.93 12.81
N LEU A 96 7.60 -2.21 13.16
CA LEU A 96 7.14 -3.27 12.27
C LEU A 96 5.87 -3.87 12.87
N TYR A 97 4.82 -3.95 12.07
CA TYR A 97 3.52 -4.47 12.49
C TYR A 97 3.07 -5.58 11.56
N ARG A 98 2.27 -6.50 12.12
CA ARG A 98 1.63 -7.58 11.40
C ARG A 98 0.11 -7.35 11.43
N LEU A 99 -0.44 -6.84 10.33
CA LEU A 99 -1.78 -6.27 10.25
C LEU A 99 -2.92 -7.29 10.28
N ASP A 100 -2.64 -8.56 9.97
CA ASP A 100 -3.59 -9.68 10.09
C ASP A 100 -3.87 -10.02 11.55
N GLU A 101 -2.84 -9.98 12.40
CA GLU A 101 -2.92 -10.28 13.83
C GLU A 101 -3.19 -9.02 14.68
N ASP A 102 -2.67 -7.87 14.26
CA ASP A 102 -2.75 -6.60 14.98
C ASP A 102 -3.11 -5.43 14.04
N PRO A 103 -4.37 -5.34 13.59
CA PRO A 103 -4.84 -4.26 12.71
C PRO A 103 -4.70 -2.86 13.34
N ALA A 104 -4.61 -2.79 14.68
CA ALA A 104 -4.51 -1.55 15.43
C ALA A 104 -3.06 -1.12 15.70
N GLU A 105 -2.06 -1.82 15.16
CA GLU A 105 -0.64 -1.48 15.24
C GLU A 105 -0.14 -1.23 16.68
N ARG A 106 -0.58 -2.06 17.63
CA ARG A 106 -0.27 -1.93 19.05
C ARG A 106 1.03 -2.62 19.46
N VAL A 107 1.42 -3.68 18.74
CA VAL A 107 2.55 -4.54 19.09
C VAL A 107 3.66 -4.40 18.05
N ASN A 108 4.72 -3.69 18.42
CA ASN A 108 5.89 -3.54 17.56
C ASN A 108 6.73 -4.83 17.52
N ARG A 109 6.82 -5.45 16.34
CA ARG A 109 7.55 -6.69 16.04
C ARG A 109 8.96 -6.46 15.45
N ILE A 110 9.51 -5.25 15.59
CA ILE A 110 10.78 -4.87 14.94
C ILE A 110 11.97 -5.75 15.37
N GLU A 111 11.93 -6.32 16.58
CA GLU A 111 12.95 -7.24 17.09
C GLU A 111 12.62 -8.70 16.77
N ASP A 112 11.34 -9.05 16.72
CA ASP A 112 10.85 -10.43 16.54
C ASP A 112 10.98 -10.95 15.09
N ALA A 113 11.04 -10.06 14.09
CA ALA A 113 11.05 -10.42 12.67
C ALA A 113 12.15 -9.69 11.86
N PRO A 114 13.44 -9.98 12.10
CA PRO A 114 14.56 -9.27 11.49
C PRO A 114 14.64 -9.45 9.97
N GLU A 115 14.26 -10.63 9.44
CA GLU A 115 14.24 -10.90 8.00
C GLU A 115 13.20 -10.02 7.28
N MET A 116 11.99 -9.93 7.86
CA MET A 116 10.93 -9.09 7.30
C MET A 116 11.29 -7.60 7.40
N ARG A 117 11.86 -7.17 8.53
CA ARG A 117 12.40 -5.82 8.67
C ARG A 117 13.40 -5.50 7.55
N ALA A 118 14.36 -6.40 7.29
CA ALA A 118 15.37 -6.20 6.25
C ALA A 118 14.76 -6.13 4.84
N ARG A 119 13.81 -7.03 4.53
CA ARG A 119 13.08 -7.02 3.25
C ARG A 119 12.35 -5.71 3.03
N LEU A 120 11.55 -5.27 4.01
CA LEU A 120 10.76 -4.04 3.89
C LEU A 120 11.64 -2.79 3.86
N ALA A 121 12.75 -2.77 4.61
CA ALA A 121 13.73 -1.70 4.53
C ALA A 121 14.38 -1.62 3.14
N CYS A 122 14.70 -2.76 2.52
CA CYS A 122 15.22 -2.81 1.16
C CYS A 122 14.21 -2.24 0.14
N LEU A 123 12.91 -2.54 0.29
CA LEU A 123 11.87 -1.97 -0.57
C LEU A 123 11.77 -0.45 -0.43
N LEU A 124 11.88 0.08 0.79
CA LEU A 124 11.91 1.53 1.02
C LEU A 124 13.14 2.18 0.38
N GLN A 125 14.32 1.57 0.53
CA GLN A 125 15.56 2.05 -0.10
C GLN A 125 15.46 2.07 -1.63
N ALA A 126 14.90 1.00 -2.23
CA ALA A 126 14.68 0.94 -3.68
C ALA A 126 13.73 2.04 -4.19
N ALA A 127 12.82 2.52 -3.34
CA ALA A 127 11.94 3.65 -3.61
C ALA A 127 12.57 5.02 -3.28
N GLY A 128 13.88 5.08 -3.00
CA GLY A 128 14.62 6.30 -2.70
C GLY A 128 14.46 6.80 -1.26
N VAL A 129 14.00 5.95 -0.34
CA VAL A 129 13.88 6.26 1.09
C VAL A 129 15.06 5.67 1.84
N THR A 130 16.05 6.50 2.14
CA THR A 130 17.24 6.09 2.91
C THR A 130 17.13 6.61 4.34
N PRO A 131 17.21 5.76 5.38
CA PRO A 131 17.24 6.16 6.79
C PRO A 131 18.37 7.14 7.13
#